data_AF-T0FDX3-F1
#
_entry.id   AF-T0FDX3-F1
#
_cell.length_a   1.000
_cell.length_b   1.000
_cell.length_c   1.000
_cell.angle_alpha   90.00
_cell.angle_beta   90.00
_cell.angle_gamma   90.00
#
_symmetry.space_group_name_H-M   'P 1'
#
loop_
_entity.id
_entity.type
_entity.pdbx_description
1 polymer ?
#
loop_
_entity_poly.entity_id
_entity_poly.type
_entity_poly.pdbx_seq_one_letter_code
_entity_poly.pdbx_strand_id
1 'polypeptide(L)'
;MSRIHEFANHRIWGDLSFLGLVFLKVALPCLFLFLFVWQNVQVARLNRELALTSQSKELLLKKNDDLKIGMATYTSARRIEALYRKTYHYLPITVGDRIITVTLPPERNETDLETFRSP
;
A
#
# COMPACT_ATOMS: atom_id res chain seq x y z
N MET A 1 -56.79 -54.29 24.15
CA MET A 1 -55.41 -53.77 24.34
C MET A 1 -54.92 -52.87 23.21
N SER A 2 -55.39 -52.99 21.96
CA SER A 2 -54.90 -52.17 20.82
C SER A 2 -55.09 -50.65 20.94
N ARG A 3 -56.26 -50.18 21.40
CA ARG A 3 -56.59 -48.75 21.48
C ARG A 3 -55.71 -47.93 22.43
N ILE A 4 -55.27 -48.52 23.54
CA ILE A 4 -54.46 -47.82 24.55
C ILE A 4 -53.04 -47.54 24.00
N HIS A 5 -52.55 -48.42 23.14
CA HIS A 5 -51.27 -48.27 22.46
C HIS A 5 -51.30 -47.15 21.40
N GLU A 6 -52.39 -47.02 20.63
CA GLU A 6 -52.58 -45.89 19.71
C GLU A 6 -52.66 -44.54 20.43
N PHE A 7 -53.37 -44.46 21.54
CA PHE A 7 -53.45 -43.24 22.36
C PHE A 7 -52.08 -42.84 22.96
N ALA A 8 -51.32 -43.82 23.45
CA ALA A 8 -49.97 -43.57 23.95
C ALA A 8 -49.06 -43.06 22.82
N ASN A 9 -49.09 -43.71 21.66
CA ASN A 9 -48.25 -43.34 20.53
C ASN A 9 -48.57 -41.94 20.01
N HIS A 10 -49.85 -41.57 19.89
CA HIS A 10 -50.24 -40.23 19.44
C HIS A 10 -49.84 -39.13 20.44
N ARG A 11 -49.89 -39.42 21.74
CA ARG A 11 -49.49 -38.47 22.79
C ARG A 11 -47.96 -38.28 22.84
N ILE A 12 -47.20 -39.37 22.74
CA ILE A 12 -45.73 -39.33 22.67
C ILE A 12 -45.27 -38.55 21.43
N TRP A 13 -45.94 -38.74 20.29
CA TRP A 13 -45.63 -38.01 19.06
C TRP A 13 -45.92 -36.51 19.19
N GLY A 14 -46.98 -36.14 19.92
CA GLY A 14 -47.30 -34.75 20.24
C GLY A 14 -46.24 -34.09 21.13
N ASP A 15 -45.82 -34.76 22.20
CA ASP A 15 -44.78 -34.26 23.10
C ASP A 15 -43.40 -34.18 22.41
N LEU A 16 -43.06 -35.15 21.55
CA LEU A 16 -41.81 -35.14 20.79
C LEU A 16 -41.77 -33.99 19.77
N SER A 17 -42.89 -33.75 19.08
CA SER A 17 -43.07 -32.60 18.17
C SER A 17 -42.94 -31.27 18.93
N PHE A 18 -43.56 -31.16 20.10
CA PHE A 18 -43.48 -29.96 20.92
C PHE A 18 -42.05 -29.70 21.41
N LEU A 19 -41.37 -30.74 21.91
CA LEU A 19 -39.98 -30.65 22.35
C LEU A 19 -39.04 -30.27 21.18
N GLY A 20 -39.26 -30.85 20.00
CA GLY A 20 -38.53 -30.51 18.78
C GLY A 20 -38.71 -29.04 18.34
N LEU A 21 -39.95 -28.52 18.41
CA LEU A 21 -40.24 -27.13 18.08
C LEU A 21 -39.62 -26.14 19.08
N VAL A 22 -39.66 -26.46 20.38
CA VAL A 22 -39.03 -25.65 21.42
C VAL A 22 -37.51 -25.65 21.24
N PHE A 23 -36.92 -26.82 21.01
CA PHE A 23 -35.48 -26.93 20.74
C PHE A 23 -35.08 -26.13 19.50
N LEU A 24 -35.83 -26.24 18.40
CA LEU A 24 -35.55 -25.49 17.18
C LEU A 24 -35.63 -23.98 17.40
N LYS A 25 -36.64 -23.50 18.15
CA LYS A 25 -36.80 -22.08 18.49
C LYS A 25 -35.63 -21.52 19.29
N VAL A 26 -34.96 -22.33 20.10
CA VAL A 26 -33.80 -21.91 20.90
C VAL A 26 -32.49 -22.11 20.11
N ALA A 27 -32.38 -23.20 19.35
CA ALA A 27 -31.20 -23.55 18.59
C ALA A 27 -30.97 -22.60 17.41
N LEU A 28 -32.03 -22.20 16.69
CA LEU A 28 -31.93 -21.28 15.54
C LEU A 28 -31.29 -19.93 15.89
N PRO A 29 -31.77 -19.16 16.89
CA PRO A 29 -31.15 -17.89 17.23
C PRO A 29 -29.74 -18.08 17.78
N CYS A 30 -29.48 -19.16 18.53
CA CYS A 30 -28.14 -19.47 19.03
C CYS A 30 -27.15 -19.73 17.87
N LEU A 31 -27.56 -20.53 16.89
CA LEU A 31 -26.77 -20.81 15.69
C LEU A 31 -26.55 -19.55 14.85
N PHE A 32 -27.57 -18.71 14.72
CA PHE A 32 -27.47 -17.45 14.00
C PHE A 32 -26.46 -16.50 14.67
N LEU A 33 -26.54 -16.34 15.99
CA LEU A 33 -25.58 -15.53 16.75
C LEU A 33 -24.16 -16.09 16.61
N PHE A 34 -24.00 -17.42 16.69
CA PHE A 34 -22.70 -18.06 16.52
C PHE A 34 -22.11 -17.82 15.12
N LEU A 35 -22.90 -18.00 14.07
CA LEU A 35 -22.48 -17.73 12.70
C LEU A 35 -22.13 -16.25 12.49
N PHE A 36 -22.93 -15.34 13.05
CA PHE A 36 -22.67 -13.92 12.96
C PHE A 36 -21.34 -13.55 13.61
N VAL A 37 -21.10 -14.01 14.85
CA VAL A 37 -19.82 -13.76 15.54
C VAL A 37 -18.65 -14.37 14.77
N TRP A 38 -18.80 -15.61 14.29
CA TRP A 38 -17.76 -16.30 13.53
C TRP A 38 -17.40 -15.55 12.24
N GLN A 39 -18.40 -15.14 11.46
CA GLN A 39 -18.17 -14.37 10.23
C GLN A 39 -17.47 -13.04 10.53
N ASN A 40 -17.91 -12.31 11.57
CA ASN A 40 -17.28 -11.05 11.95
C ASN A 40 -15.81 -11.21 12.34
N VAL A 41 -15.46 -12.27 13.07
CA VAL A 41 -14.06 -12.57 13.42
C VAL A 41 -13.22 -12.82 12.16
N GLN A 42 -13.74 -13.58 11.20
CA GLN A 42 -13.02 -13.87 9.96
C GLN A 42 -12.85 -12.62 9.09
N VAL A 43 -13.89 -11.79 8.97
CA VAL A 43 -13.83 -10.51 8.25
C VAL A 43 -12.83 -9.56 8.91
N ALA A 44 -12.81 -9.48 10.25
CA ALA A 44 -11.85 -8.64 10.97
C ALA A 44 -10.40 -9.08 10.73
N ARG A 45 -10.13 -10.39 10.69
CA ARG A 45 -8.80 -10.93 10.35
C ARG A 45 -8.40 -10.57 8.93
N LEU A 46 -9.29 -10.78 7.96
CA LEU A 46 -9.04 -10.45 6.56
C LEU A 46 -8.79 -8.95 6.36
N ASN A 47 -9.60 -8.09 6.99
CA ASN A 47 -9.41 -6.65 6.92
C ASN A 47 -8.08 -6.21 7.51
N ARG A 48 -7.62 -6.85 8.59
CA ARG A 48 -6.30 -6.58 9.17
C ARG A 48 -5.17 -6.97 8.21
N GLU A 49 -5.25 -8.15 7.61
CA GLU A 49 -4.26 -8.61 6.61
C GLU A 49 -4.24 -7.72 5.38
N LEU A 50 -5.42 -7.29 4.91
CA LEU A 50 -5.55 -6.37 3.79
C LEU A 50 -4.94 -5.00 4.12
N ALA A 51 -5.18 -4.47 5.32
CA ALA A 51 -4.61 -3.19 5.75
C ALA A 51 -3.08 -3.23 5.81
N LEU A 52 -2.49 -4.30 6.39
CA LEU A 52 -1.04 -4.48 6.44
C LEU A 52 -0.44 -4.61 5.03
N THR A 53 -1.10 -5.34 4.14
CA THR A 53 -0.65 -5.52 2.75
C THR A 53 -0.78 -4.24 1.94
N SER A 54 -1.83 -3.46 2.18
CA SER A 54 -2.02 -2.14 1.56
C SER A 54 -0.91 -1.18 1.98
N GLN A 55 -0.60 -1.13 3.28
CA GLN A 55 0.46 -0.28 3.82
C GLN A 55 1.83 -0.67 3.26
N SER A 56 2.13 -1.97 3.16
CA SER A 56 3.41 -2.43 2.59
C SER A 56 3.55 -2.07 1.11
N LYS A 57 2.46 -2.19 0.33
CA LYS A 57 2.42 -1.76 -1.07
C LYS A 57 2.71 -0.27 -1.21
N GLU A 58 2.09 0.56 -0.39
CA GLU A 58 2.30 2.02 -0.42
C GLU A 58 3.76 2.40 -0.08
N LEU A 59 4.34 1.76 0.94
CA LEU A 59 5.75 1.96 1.29
C LEU A 59 6.70 1.54 0.16
N LEU A 60 6.42 0.43 -0.53
CA LEU A 60 7.23 -0.02 -1.66
C LEU A 60 7.14 0.94 -2.85
N LEU A 61 5.95 1.47 -3.14
CA LEU A 61 5.77 2.48 -4.19
C LEU A 61 6.56 3.74 -3.88
N LYS A 62 6.46 4.25 -2.65
CA LYS A 62 7.23 5.43 -2.22
C LYS A 62 8.73 5.21 -2.36
N LYS A 63 9.25 4.04 -1.96
CA LYS A 63 10.67 3.70 -2.15
C LYS A 63 11.07 3.63 -3.61
N ASN A 64 10.20 3.14 -4.49
CA ASN A 64 10.47 3.08 -5.92
C ASN A 64 10.58 4.48 -6.51
N ASP A 65 9.70 5.38 -6.12
CA ASP A 65 9.72 6.78 -6.57
C ASP A 65 10.93 7.53 -6.01
N ASP A 66 11.27 7.35 -4.73
CA ASP A 66 12.50 7.89 -4.14
C ASP A 66 13.74 7.39 -4.88
N LEU A 67 13.78 6.12 -5.27
CA LEU A 67 14.90 5.54 -6.03
C LEU A 67 14.98 6.11 -7.46
N LYS A 68 13.84 6.32 -8.13
CA LYS A 68 13.81 6.98 -9.44
C LYS A 68 14.32 8.41 -9.35
N ILE A 69 13.88 9.14 -8.33
CA ILE A 69 14.36 10.50 -8.07
C ILE A 69 15.87 10.47 -7.79
N GLY A 70 16.33 9.57 -6.91
CA GLY A 70 17.76 9.40 -6.62
C GLY A 70 18.59 9.07 -7.87
N MET A 71 18.09 8.19 -8.74
CA MET A 71 18.75 7.83 -9.99
C MET A 71 18.76 9.01 -10.99
N ALA A 72 17.69 9.77 -11.09
CA ALA A 72 17.62 10.97 -11.91
C ALA A 72 18.58 12.05 -11.39
N THR A 73 18.68 12.24 -10.07
CA THR A 73 19.65 13.14 -9.42
C THR A 73 21.08 12.68 -9.66
N TYR A 74 21.38 11.38 -9.53
CA TYR A 74 22.71 10.85 -9.80
C TYR A 74 23.10 10.99 -11.29
N THR A 75 22.15 10.73 -12.19
CA THR A 75 22.38 10.85 -13.64
C THR A 75 22.56 12.30 -14.05
N SER A 76 21.78 13.23 -13.49
CA SER A 76 21.94 14.67 -13.72
C SER A 76 23.25 15.18 -13.14
N ALA A 77 23.63 14.77 -11.94
CA ALA A 77 24.95 15.09 -11.37
C ALA A 77 26.09 14.57 -12.26
N ARG A 78 26.01 13.33 -12.75
CA ARG A 78 26.98 12.75 -13.69
C ARG A 78 27.02 13.51 -15.02
N ARG A 79 25.87 13.95 -15.53
CA ARG A 79 25.77 14.73 -16.76
C ARG A 79 26.40 16.12 -16.58
N ILE A 80 26.18 16.75 -15.43
CA ILE A 80 26.78 18.02 -15.05
C ILE A 80 28.30 17.86 -14.92
N GLU A 81 28.79 16.84 -14.22
CA GLU A 81 30.22 16.55 -14.12
C GLU A 81 30.87 16.37 -15.50
N ALA A 82 30.23 15.62 -16.40
CA ALA A 82 30.72 15.44 -17.76
C ALA A 82 30.73 16.75 -18.55
N LEU A 83 29.75 17.64 -18.33
CA LEU A 83 29.72 18.97 -18.95
C LEU A 83 30.86 19.85 -18.43
N TYR A 84 31.07 19.89 -17.11
CA TYR A 84 32.14 20.66 -16.49
C TYR A 84 33.54 20.18 -16.91
N ARG A 85 33.74 18.85 -16.98
CA ARG A 85 34.97 18.27 -17.51
C ARG A 85 35.25 18.72 -18.94
N LYS A 86 34.22 18.80 -19.79
CA LYS A 86 34.34 19.26 -21.18
C LYS A 86 34.63 20.76 -21.29
N THR A 87 33.90 21.60 -20.55
CA THR A 87 34.00 23.06 -20.67
C THR A 87 35.26 23.63 -20.03
N TYR A 88 35.71 23.07 -18.90
CA TYR A 88 36.73 23.74 -18.09
C TYR A 88 38.01 22.93 -17.81
N HIS A 89 38.12 21.69 -18.29
CA HIS A 89 39.35 20.88 -18.21
C HIS A 89 39.97 20.68 -16.80
N TYR A 90 39.23 20.96 -15.71
CA TYR A 90 39.69 20.73 -14.34
C TYR A 90 39.03 19.51 -13.67
N LEU A 91 39.83 18.90 -12.79
CA LEU A 91 39.66 17.63 -12.08
C LEU A 91 38.37 17.53 -11.21
N PRO A 92 37.98 16.31 -10.77
CA PRO A 92 36.60 15.95 -10.45
C PRO A 92 36.04 16.73 -9.26
N ILE A 93 34.83 17.24 -9.47
CA ILE A 93 33.98 17.81 -8.42
C ILE A 93 33.54 16.62 -7.56
N THR A 94 34.12 16.47 -6.36
CA THR A 94 33.66 15.48 -5.40
C THR A 94 32.18 15.75 -5.12
N VAL A 95 31.32 14.80 -5.50
CA VAL A 95 29.87 14.83 -5.30
C VAL A 95 29.58 14.57 -3.81
N GLY A 96 30.09 15.44 -2.95
CA GLY A 96 29.82 15.42 -1.51
C GLY A 96 28.57 16.24 -1.21
N ASP A 97 27.89 15.89 -0.11
CA ASP A 97 26.64 16.43 0.42
C ASP A 97 26.71 17.92 0.87
N ARG A 98 27.59 18.71 0.26
CA ARG A 98 27.86 20.10 0.59
C ARG A 98 27.52 20.99 -0.59
N ILE A 99 26.55 21.88 -0.42
CA ILE A 99 26.23 22.92 -1.41
C ILE A 99 27.42 23.88 -1.47
N ILE A 100 28.17 23.86 -2.57
CA ILE A 100 29.26 24.81 -2.84
C ILE A 100 28.74 25.84 -3.84
N THR A 101 28.61 27.08 -3.40
CA THR A 101 28.29 28.22 -4.27
C THR A 101 29.54 28.64 -5.05
N VAL A 102 29.59 28.28 -6.33
CA VAL A 102 30.64 28.75 -7.24
C VAL A 102 30.15 30.03 -7.92
N THR A 103 30.82 31.15 -7.64
CA THR A 103 30.58 32.40 -8.36
C THR A 103 31.13 32.27 -9.76
N LEU A 104 30.24 32.24 -10.76
CA LEU A 104 30.64 32.24 -12.16
C LEU A 104 31.37 33.56 -12.48
N PRO A 105 32.52 33.53 -13.18
CA PRO A 105 33.07 34.74 -13.77
C PRO A 105 32.02 35.31 -14.74
N PRO A 106 31.87 36.66 -14.80
CA PRO A 106 30.86 37.30 -15.62
C PRO A 106 31.02 36.86 -17.08
N GLU A 107 29.89 36.50 -17.71
CA GLU A 107 29.83 36.14 -19.11
C GLU A 107 30.42 37.32 -19.92
N ARG A 108 31.52 37.07 -20.62
CA ARG A 108 32.10 38.07 -21.52
C ARG A 108 31.15 38.15 -22.71
N ASN A 109 30.26 39.14 -22.70
CA ASN A 109 29.32 39.40 -23.79
C ASN A 109 30.06 39.39 -25.13
N GLU A 110 29.63 38.52 -26.04
CA GLU A 110 30.21 38.35 -27.38
C GLU A 110 30.05 39.60 -28.27
N THR A 111 29.34 40.62 -27.80
CA THR A 111 29.11 41.90 -28.51
C THR A 111 30.36 42.78 -28.65
N ASP A 112 31.40 42.59 -27.82
CA ASP A 112 32.64 43.38 -27.94
C ASP A 112 33.61 42.85 -29.02
N LEU A 113 33.39 41.62 -29.51
CA LEU A 113 34.23 41.00 -30.54
C LEU A 113 33.89 41.46 -31.96
N GLU A 114 32.66 41.91 -32.22
CA GLU A 114 32.26 42.38 -33.55
C GLU A 114 32.73 43.81 -33.86
N THR A 115 33.02 44.63 -32.83
CA THR A 115 33.50 46.01 -33.02
C THR A 115 34.98 46.09 -33.42
N PHE A 116 35.77 45.03 -33.20
CA PHE A 116 37.18 44.97 -33.60
C PHE A 116 37.42 44.37 -35.01
N ARG A 117 36.34 44.03 -35.74
CA ARG A 117 36.44 43.38 -37.06
C ARG A 117 35.65 44.09 -38.16
N SER A 118 35.40 45.39 -38.03
CA SER A 118 35.02 46.24 -39.16
C SER A 118 36.26 46.97 -39.69
N PRO A 119 36.49 46.99 -41.01
CA PRO A 119 37.68 47.59 -41.64
C PRO A 119 37.76 49.12 -41.49
#